data_AF-A0A962V3Q9-F1
#
_entry.id   AF-A0A962V3Q9-F1
#
_cell.length_a   1.000
_cell.length_b   1.000
_cell.length_c   1.000
_cell.angle_alpha   90.00
_cell.angle_beta   90.00
_cell.angle_gamma   90.00
#
_symmetry.space_group_name_H-M   'P 1'
#
loop_
_entity.id
_entity.type
_entity.pdbx_description
1 polymer ?
#
loop_
_entity_poly.entity_id
_entity_poly.type
_entity_poly.pdbx_seq_one_letter_code
_entity_poly.pdbx_strand_id
1 'polypeptide(L)'
;DSFIPMVENTPLSGLMTYWVIDTVALELSDWLQANEDIHLSLNVPPEILGRGGLEYAAVKSGLAAFKDKLILEVTERGIPDKLGLDAINSMNSSGVRIA
;
A
#
# COMPACT_ATOMS: atom_id res chain seq x y z
N ASP A 1 -9.22 -0.83 16.76
CA ASP A 1 -10.05 0.40 16.67
C ASP A 1 -9.56 1.58 17.49
N SER A 2 -9.00 1.39 18.69
CA SER A 2 -8.56 2.51 19.55
C SER A 2 -7.30 3.24 19.07
N PHE A 3 -6.41 2.58 18.32
CA PHE A 3 -5.13 3.17 17.91
C PHE A 3 -5.20 3.96 16.60
N ILE A 4 -6.13 3.63 15.68
CA ILE A 4 -6.19 4.24 14.34
C ILE A 4 -6.32 5.78 14.45
N PRO A 5 -7.25 6.33 15.25
CA PRO A 5 -7.35 7.79 15.42
C PRO A 5 -6.10 8.43 16.06
N MET A 6 -5.28 7.65 16.78
CA MET A 6 -4.06 8.16 17.42
C MET A 6 -2.88 8.24 16.47
N VAL A 7 -2.90 7.47 15.38
CA VAL A 7 -1.79 7.39 14.41
C VAL A 7 -2.09 8.09 13.09
N GLU A 8 -3.38 8.26 12.75
CA GLU A 8 -3.82 9.05 11.59
C GLU A 8 -3.17 10.45 11.58
N ASN A 9 -2.75 10.92 10.40
CA ASN A 9 -2.08 12.21 10.20
C ASN A 9 -0.76 12.38 10.97
N THR A 10 -0.17 11.30 11.45
CA THR A 10 1.19 11.30 12.04
C THR A 10 2.11 10.46 11.17
N PRO A 11 3.44 10.66 11.21
CA PRO A 11 4.40 9.80 10.49
C PRO A 11 4.29 8.30 10.85
N LEU A 12 3.65 7.98 11.98
CA LEU A 12 3.45 6.61 12.42
C LEU A 12 2.48 5.84 11.51
N SER A 13 1.51 6.51 10.87
CA SER A 13 0.62 5.87 9.89
C SER A 13 1.43 5.21 8.76
N GLY A 14 2.38 5.95 8.20
CA GLY A 14 3.28 5.46 7.15
C GLY A 14 4.19 4.33 7.61
N LEU A 15 4.77 4.45 8.80
CA LEU A 15 5.60 3.38 9.38
C LEU A 15 4.81 2.09 9.60
N MET A 16 3.56 2.20 10.05
CA MET A 16 2.67 1.05 10.20
C MET A 16 2.33 0.43 8.85
N THR A 17 2.04 1.22 7.82
CA THR A 17 1.82 0.70 6.46
C THR A 17 3.04 -0.03 5.91
N TYR A 18 4.25 0.47 6.12
CA TYR A 18 5.47 -0.23 5.70
C TYR A 18 5.69 -1.54 6.46
N TRP A 19 5.41 -1.54 7.77
CA TRP A 19 5.44 -2.77 8.55
C TRP A 19 4.41 -3.79 8.07
N VAL A 20 3.20 -3.37 7.69
CA VAL A 20 2.19 -4.24 7.08
C VAL A 20 2.70 -4.83 5.77
N ILE A 21 3.35 -4.03 4.91
CA ILE A 21 3.94 -4.51 3.65
C ILE A 21 4.99 -5.60 3.93
N ASP A 22 5.91 -5.36 4.85
CA ASP A 22 6.94 -6.33 5.23
C ASP A 22 6.31 -7.63 5.79
N THR A 23 5.27 -7.49 6.61
CA THR A 23 4.56 -8.62 7.24
C THR A 23 3.81 -9.44 6.20
N VAL A 24 3.09 -8.80 5.29
CA VAL A 24 2.38 -9.44 4.18
C VAL A 24 3.37 -10.21 3.29
N ALA A 25 4.50 -9.59 2.95
CA ALA A 25 5.51 -10.26 2.13
C ALA A 25 6.07 -11.50 2.85
N LEU A 26 6.32 -11.41 4.16
CA LEU A 26 6.84 -12.52 4.94
C LEU A 26 5.83 -13.66 5.09
N GLU A 27 4.57 -13.34 5.37
CA GLU A 27 3.57 -14.33 5.78
C GLU A 27 2.71 -14.86 4.63
N LEU A 28 2.50 -14.05 3.58
CA LEU A 28 1.53 -14.36 2.52
C LEU A 28 2.16 -14.66 1.16
N SER A 29 3.47 -14.53 0.96
CA SER A 29 4.10 -14.74 -0.36
C SER A 29 3.81 -16.12 -0.95
N ASP A 30 3.97 -17.19 -0.17
CA ASP A 30 3.70 -18.56 -0.65
C ASP A 30 2.22 -18.75 -1.02
N TRP A 31 1.33 -18.15 -0.24
CA TRP A 31 -0.11 -18.20 -0.50
C TRP A 31 -0.50 -17.39 -1.74
N LEU A 32 0.06 -16.19 -1.90
CA LEU A 32 -0.09 -15.36 -3.08
C LEU A 32 0.47 -16.04 -4.34
N GLN A 33 1.55 -16.82 -4.21
CA GLN A 33 2.11 -17.57 -5.33
C GLN A 33 1.21 -18.76 -5.73
N ALA A 34 0.67 -19.48 -4.76
CA ALA A 34 -0.16 -20.67 -5.02
C ALA A 34 -1.57 -20.37 -5.56
N ASN A 35 -2.05 -19.13 -5.44
CA ASN A 35 -3.42 -18.75 -5.81
C ASN A 35 -3.39 -17.63 -6.84
N GLU A 36 -3.77 -17.91 -8.09
CA GLU A 36 -3.71 -16.92 -9.19
C GLU A 36 -4.86 -15.91 -9.17
N ASP A 37 -6.07 -16.33 -8.80
CA ASP A 37 -7.30 -15.53 -8.90
C ASP A 37 -7.69 -14.81 -7.60
N ILE A 38 -6.70 -14.35 -6.85
CA ILE A 38 -6.91 -13.58 -5.62
C ILE A 38 -6.32 -12.19 -5.71
N HIS A 39 -6.93 -11.25 -4.99
CA HIS A 39 -6.39 -9.92 -4.80
C HIS A 39 -6.23 -9.66 -3.31
N LEU A 40 -5.14 -9.00 -2.96
CA LEU A 40 -4.87 -8.53 -1.61
C LEU A 40 -5.05 -7.01 -1.59
N SER A 41 -5.89 -6.53 -0.70
CA SER A 41 -6.10 -5.10 -0.50
C SER A 41 -5.31 -4.59 0.70
N LEU A 42 -4.59 -3.49 0.52
CA LEU A 42 -3.79 -2.84 1.55
C LEU A 42 -4.30 -1.42 1.75
N ASN A 43 -4.62 -1.08 2.99
CA ASN A 43 -4.99 0.29 3.35
C ASN A 43 -3.75 1.18 3.38
N VAL A 44 -3.81 2.29 2.66
CA VAL A 44 -2.71 3.24 2.47
C VAL A 44 -3.17 4.64 2.88
N PRO A 45 -2.47 5.28 3.82
CA PRO A 45 -2.75 6.67 4.18
C PRO A 45 -2.35 7.62 3.03
N PRO A 46 -3.12 8.67 2.74
CA PRO A 46 -2.87 9.54 1.58
C PRO A 46 -1.55 10.32 1.68
N GLU A 47 -1.05 10.60 2.88
CA GLU A 47 0.17 11.37 3.11
C GLU A 47 1.46 10.69 2.61
N ILE A 48 1.46 9.37 2.39
CA ILE A 48 2.62 8.64 1.87
C ILE A 48 2.56 8.35 0.37
N LEU A 49 1.43 8.68 -0.30
CA LEU A 49 1.26 8.46 -1.73
C LEU A 49 2.21 9.35 -2.54
N GLY A 50 2.81 8.78 -3.58
CA GLY A 50 3.71 9.50 -4.49
C GLY A 50 5.06 9.90 -3.89
N ARG A 51 5.39 9.40 -2.69
CA ARG A 51 6.64 9.73 -1.99
C ARG A 51 7.75 8.69 -2.18
N GLY A 52 7.49 7.62 -2.93
CA GLY A 52 8.46 6.54 -3.20
C GLY A 52 8.60 5.51 -2.06
N GLY A 53 8.07 5.79 -0.87
CA GLY A 53 8.22 4.91 0.28
C GLY A 53 7.43 3.59 0.16
N LEU A 54 6.25 3.63 -0.45
CA LEU A 54 5.45 2.43 -0.72
C LEU A 54 6.16 1.52 -1.73
N GLU A 55 6.63 2.12 -2.82
CA GLU A 55 7.37 1.45 -3.87
C GLU A 55 8.67 0.83 -3.32
N TYR A 56 9.40 1.58 -2.50
CA TYR A 56 10.58 1.10 -1.81
C TYR A 56 10.27 -0.10 -0.89
N ALA A 57 9.24 0.01 -0.05
CA ALA A 57 8.85 -1.07 0.86
C ALA A 57 8.43 -2.33 0.09
N ALA A 58 7.64 -2.19 -0.98
CA ALA A 58 7.22 -3.31 -1.82
C ALA A 58 8.39 -3.99 -2.53
N VAL A 59 9.34 -3.21 -3.07
CA VAL A 59 10.54 -3.77 -3.73
C VAL A 59 11.44 -4.46 -2.72
N LYS A 60 11.71 -3.81 -1.58
CA LYS A 60 12.60 -4.32 -0.54
C LYS A 60 12.08 -5.63 0.06
N SER A 61 10.77 -5.73 0.28
CA SER A 61 10.12 -6.92 0.86
C SER A 61 9.91 -8.05 -0.14
N GLY A 62 10.00 -7.77 -1.44
CA GLY A 62 9.67 -8.72 -2.52
C GLY A 62 8.19 -8.72 -2.92
N LEU A 63 7.34 -7.99 -2.21
CA LEU A 63 5.90 -7.88 -2.50
C LEU A 63 5.62 -7.30 -3.90
N ALA A 64 6.55 -6.52 -4.45
CA ALA A 64 6.45 -5.99 -5.81
C ALA A 64 6.33 -7.08 -6.90
N ALA A 65 6.76 -8.32 -6.62
CA ALA A 65 6.55 -9.46 -7.52
C ALA A 65 5.06 -9.81 -7.72
N PHE A 66 4.21 -9.40 -6.78
CA PHE A 66 2.77 -9.65 -6.78
C PHE A 66 1.94 -8.42 -7.14
N LYS A 67 2.55 -7.38 -7.73
CA LYS A 67 1.90 -6.08 -7.99
C LYS A 67 0.52 -6.17 -8.67
N ASP A 68 0.33 -7.13 -9.57
CA ASP A 68 -0.93 -7.30 -10.32
C ASP A 68 -2.06 -7.90 -9.47
N LYS A 69 -1.72 -8.43 -8.28
CA LYS A 69 -2.65 -8.93 -7.26
C LYS A 69 -2.89 -7.92 -6.13
N LEU A 70 -2.24 -6.75 -6.16
CA LEU A 70 -2.36 -5.75 -5.10
C LEU A 70 -3.40 -4.68 -5.46
N ILE A 71 -4.23 -4.37 -4.49
CA ILE A 71 -5.13 -3.22 -4.48
C ILE A 71 -4.67 -2.31 -3.33
N LEU A 72 -4.40 -1.04 -3.62
CA LEU A 72 -4.12 -0.03 -2.61
C LEU A 72 -5.39 0.76 -2.35
N GLU A 73 -5.96 0.61 -1.17
CA GLU A 73 -7.13 1.35 -0.71
C GLU A 73 -6.68 2.64 -0.04
N VAL A 74 -7.01 3.78 -0.64
CA VAL A 74 -6.73 5.07 0.01
C VAL A 74 -7.74 5.27 1.13
N THR A 75 -7.27 5.37 2.37
CA THR A 75 -8.19 5.51 3.52
C THR A 75 -9.06 6.76 3.37
N GLU A 76 -10.39 6.62 3.48
CA GLU A 76 -11.41 7.66 3.18
C GLU A 76 -11.28 8.99 3.95
N ARG A 77 -10.47 9.03 5.01
CA ARG A 77 -10.40 10.18 5.94
C ARG A 77 -9.40 11.26 5.56
N GLY A 78 -8.66 11.10 4.46
CA GLY A 78 -7.73 12.13 4.00
C GLY A 78 -7.80 12.35 2.49
N ILE A 79 -7.61 13.59 2.07
CA ILE A 79 -7.54 13.97 0.66
C ILE A 79 -6.08 13.90 0.23
N PRO A 80 -5.72 13.10 -0.79
CA PRO A 80 -4.38 13.13 -1.37
C PRO A 80 -4.01 14.54 -1.82
N ASP A 81 -2.78 14.95 -1.53
CA ASP A 81 -2.27 16.20 -2.08
C ASP A 81 -1.96 16.05 -3.57
N LYS A 82 -1.51 17.13 -4.22
CA LYS A 82 -1.25 17.10 -5.68
C LYS A 82 -0.31 15.96 -6.08
N LEU A 83 0.75 15.72 -5.30
CA LEU A 83 1.70 14.65 -5.58
C LEU A 83 1.07 13.26 -5.36
N GLY A 84 0.23 13.10 -4.34
CA GLY A 84 -0.58 11.89 -4.16
C GLY A 84 -1.56 11.65 -5.31
N LEU A 85 -2.23 12.68 -5.81
CA LEU A 85 -3.13 12.60 -6.97
C LEU A 85 -2.38 12.23 -8.25
N ASP A 86 -1.23 12.85 -8.50
CA ASP A 86 -0.38 12.54 -9.65
C ASP A 86 0.10 11.07 -9.57
N ALA A 87 0.43 10.59 -8.37
CA ALA A 87 0.79 9.20 -8.15
C ALA A 87 -0.37 8.24 -8.41
N ILE A 88 -1.57 8.55 -7.91
CA ILE A 88 -2.78 7.76 -8.19
C ILE A 88 -3.01 7.61 -9.69
N ASN A 89 -2.92 8.71 -10.44
CA ASN A 89 -3.06 8.71 -11.89
C ASN A 89 -1.99 7.86 -12.59
N SER A 90 -0.76 7.85 -12.07
CA SER A 90 0.34 7.08 -12.64
C SER A 90 0.25 5.57 -12.34
N MET A 91 -0.25 5.17 -11.17
CA MET A 91 -0.28 3.78 -10.73
C MET A 91 -1.22 2.92 -11.58
N ASN A 92 -2.28 3.50 -12.15
CA ASN A 92 -3.16 2.83 -13.11
C ASN A 92 -2.43 2.28 -14.35
N SER A 93 -1.22 2.78 -14.66
CA SER A 93 -0.39 2.26 -15.75
C SER A 93 0.68 1.24 -15.31
N SER A 94 0.81 0.97 -14.01
CA SER A 94 1.91 0.19 -13.41
C SER A 94 1.58 -1.27 -13.05
N GLY A 95 0.29 -1.65 -13.11
CA GLY A 95 -0.23 -2.98 -12.76
C GLY A 95 -0.86 -3.05 -11.36
N VAL A 96 -0.52 -2.12 -10.48
CA VAL A 96 -1.17 -1.96 -9.17
C VAL A 96 -2.50 -1.23 -9.32
N ARG A 97 -3.55 -1.72 -8.65
CA ARG A 97 -4.87 -1.07 -8.64
C ARG A 97 -5.01 -0.16 -7.42
N ILE A 98 -5.76 0.92 -7.58
CA ILE A 98 -6.13 1.81 -6.48
C ILE A 98 -7.65 1.78 -6.33
N ALA A 99 -8.12 1.73 -5.09
CA ALA A 99 -9.52 1.82 -4.70
C ALA A 99 -9.75 3.01 -3.77
#